data_AF-A0AA88CYK6-F1
#
_entry.id   AF-A0AA88CYK6-F1
#
_cell.length_a   1.000
_cell.length_b   1.000
_cell.length_c   1.000
_cell.angle_alpha   90.00
_cell.angle_beta   90.00
_cell.angle_gamma   90.00
#
_symmetry.space_group_name_H-M   'P 1'
#
loop_
_entity.id
_entity.type
_entity.pdbx_description
1 polymer ?
#
loop_
_entity_poly.entity_id
_entity_poly.type
_entity_poly.pdbx_seq_one_letter_code
_entity_poly.pdbx_strand_id
1 'polypeptide(L)'
;MFLHTRKRPEAKIKTRHFENMCSNIGSMAQSVAAMVPKLDGLIDVLSTADKDVAGLQATLYEEIMKIEGLDDDQLYDATNILATNHDMLRVFYNIPDQLKKGYILKVLSRGA
;
A
#
# COMPACT_ATOMS: atom_id res chain seq x y z
N MET A 1 56.98 28.78 41.74
CA MET A 1 55.59 28.60 42.25
C MET A 1 54.70 28.36 41.04
N PHE A 2 54.41 27.11 40.69
CA PHE A 2 53.56 26.77 39.54
C PHE A 2 52.31 26.04 40.02
N LEU A 3 51.20 26.77 40.13
CA LEU A 3 49.89 26.20 40.46
C LEU A 3 49.37 25.42 39.25
N HIS A 4 49.49 24.10 39.30
CA HIS A 4 48.76 23.22 38.39
C HIS A 4 47.28 23.22 38.81
N THR A 5 46.46 23.98 38.09
CA THR A 5 45.00 23.89 38.22
C THR A 5 44.53 22.55 37.64
N ARG A 6 44.35 21.55 38.50
CA ARG A 6 43.69 20.28 38.12
C ARG A 6 42.24 20.60 37.73
N LYS A 7 41.95 20.66 36.42
CA LYS A 7 40.56 20.63 35.91
C LYS A 7 39.85 19.40 36.49
N ARG A 8 38.76 19.63 37.23
CA ARG A 8 37.98 18.59 37.94
C ARG A 8 37.47 17.50 36.97
N PRO A 9 37.51 16.22 37.36
CA PRO A 9 37.08 15.09 36.51
C PRO A 9 35.61 15.15 36.08
N GLU A 10 34.73 15.79 36.86
CA GLU A 10 33.30 15.94 36.53
C GLU A 10 33.01 16.68 35.23
N ALA A 11 33.81 17.71 34.91
CA ALA A 11 33.64 18.47 33.67
C ALA A 11 33.91 17.60 32.43
N LYS A 12 34.93 16.73 32.51
CA LYS A 12 35.27 15.78 31.42
C LYS A 12 34.19 14.71 31.25
N ILE A 13 33.57 14.26 32.34
CA ILE A 13 32.49 13.27 32.30
C ILE A 13 31.23 13.85 31.64
N LYS A 14 30.87 15.10 31.98
CA LYS A 14 29.72 15.81 31.36
C LYS A 14 29.93 16.02 29.85
N THR A 15 31.13 16.40 29.42
CA THR A 15 31.45 16.56 27.98
C THR A 15 31.32 15.23 27.22
N ARG A 16 31.84 14.13 27.78
CA ARG A 16 31.70 12.79 27.17
C ARG A 16 30.25 12.32 27.07
N HIS A 17 29.45 12.57 28.11
CA HIS A 17 28.02 12.26 28.07
C HIS A 17 27.31 13.02 26.95
N PHE A 18 27.61 14.32 26.79
CA PHE A 18 27.05 15.14 25.73
C PHE A 18 27.49 14.66 24.33
N GLU A 19 28.78 14.35 24.14
CA GLU A 19 29.29 13.79 22.88
C GLU A 19 28.61 12.47 22.51
N ASN A 20 28.43 11.57 23.49
CA ASN A 20 27.71 10.31 23.28
C ASN A 20 26.24 10.55 22.90
N MET A 21 25.58 11.53 23.52
CA MET A 21 24.20 11.89 23.16
C MET A 21 24.13 12.44 21.73
N CYS A 22 25.03 13.35 21.35
CA CYS A 22 25.10 13.87 19.99
C CYS A 22 25.35 12.75 18.97
N SER A 23 26.23 11.79 19.29
CA SER A 23 26.47 10.63 18.44
C SER A 23 25.23 9.77 18.28
N ASN A 24 24.52 9.48 19.37
CA ASN A 24 23.30 8.67 19.33
C ASN A 24 22.18 9.36 18.53
N ILE A 25 22.00 10.67 18.72
CA ILE A 25 21.04 11.48 17.94
C ILE A 25 21.43 11.46 16.46
N GLY A 26 22.72 11.57 16.14
CA GLY A 26 23.22 11.44 14.77
C GLY A 26 22.88 10.08 14.15
N SER A 27 23.12 8.99 14.87
CA SER A 27 22.78 7.64 14.42
C SER A 27 21.27 7.44 14.26
N MET A 28 20.45 8.01 15.16
CA MET A 28 18.99 8.00 15.03
C MET A 28 18.53 8.78 13.80
N ALA A 29 19.07 9.98 13.58
CA ALA A 29 18.74 10.81 12.42
C ALA A 29 19.11 10.08 11.10
N GLN A 30 20.26 9.41 11.06
CA GLN A 30 20.66 8.58 9.93
C GLN A 30 19.70 7.40 9.73
N SER A 31 19.30 6.71 10.80
CA SER A 31 18.34 5.61 10.72
C SER A 31 16.97 6.09 10.21
N VAL A 32 16.49 7.25 10.66
CA VAL A 32 15.24 7.85 10.19
C VAL A 32 15.36 8.26 8.72
N ALA A 33 16.45 8.92 8.33
CA ALA A 33 16.71 9.29 6.95
C ALA A 33 16.78 8.06 6.03
N ALA A 34 17.32 6.94 6.51
CA ALA A 34 17.35 5.67 5.77
C ALA A 34 15.98 4.98 5.65
N MET A 35 14.99 5.35 6.46
CA MET A 35 13.62 4.83 6.36
C MET A 35 12.76 5.59 5.35
N VAL A 36 12.98 6.90 5.19
CA VAL A 36 12.21 7.74 4.25
C VAL A 36 12.10 7.13 2.84
N PRO A 37 13.19 6.75 2.15
CA PRO A 37 13.08 6.18 0.80
C PRO A 37 12.40 4.81 0.76
N LYS A 38 12.41 4.05 1.87
CA LYS A 38 11.68 2.77 1.97
C LYS A 38 10.17 2.99 2.08
N LEU A 39 9.77 4.04 2.80
CA LEU A 39 8.37 4.45 2.89
C LEU A 39 7.88 5.01 1.55
N ASP A 40 8.68 5.85 0.90
CA ASP A 40 8.37 6.37 -0.44
C ASP A 40 8.24 5.22 -1.46
N GLY A 41 9.15 4.24 -1.42
CA GLY A 41 9.06 3.06 -2.27
C GLY A 41 7.81 2.21 -2.02
N LEU A 42 7.38 2.07 -0.75
CA LEU A 42 6.13 1.38 -0.42
C LEU A 42 4.91 2.14 -0.93
N ILE A 43 4.89 3.46 -0.78
CA ILE A 43 3.81 4.34 -1.27
C ILE A 43 3.70 4.22 -2.80
N ASP A 44 4.82 4.20 -3.52
CA ASP A 44 4.83 4.08 -4.98
C ASP A 44 4.29 2.73 -5.47
N VAL A 45 4.69 1.62 -4.82
CA VAL A 45 4.18 0.27 -5.12
C VAL A 45 2.67 0.17 -4.87
N LEU A 46 2.18 0.71 -3.75
CA LEU A 46 0.74 0.68 -3.46
C LEU A 46 -0.05 1.57 -4.42
N SER A 47 0.48 2.75 -4.76
CA SER A 47 -0.16 3.69 -5.68
C SER A 47 -0.21 3.20 -7.13
N THR A 48 0.75 2.37 -7.54
CA THR A 48 0.75 1.75 -8.87
C THR A 48 -0.24 0.59 -8.95
N ALA A 49 -0.31 -0.25 -7.91
CA ALA A 49 -1.32 -1.30 -7.81
C ALA A 49 -2.76 -0.73 -7.90
N ASP A 50 -3.03 0.39 -7.23
CA ASP A 50 -4.37 1.03 -7.26
C ASP A 50 -4.73 1.59 -8.65
N LYS A 51 -3.75 2.12 -9.39
CA LYS A 51 -3.98 2.64 -10.76
C LYS A 51 -4.34 1.52 -11.74
N ASP A 52 -3.66 0.39 -11.63
CA ASP A 52 -3.92 -0.77 -12.50
C ASP A 52 -5.29 -1.39 -12.18
N VAL A 53 -5.69 -1.43 -10.90
CA VAL A 53 -7.02 -1.88 -10.48
C VAL A 53 -8.12 -0.92 -10.95
N ALA A 54 -7.93 0.40 -10.82
CA ALA A 54 -8.92 1.38 -11.29
C ALA A 54 -9.14 1.31 -12.81
N GLY A 55 -8.07 1.16 -13.59
CA GLY A 55 -8.16 0.95 -15.03
C GLY A 55 -8.90 -0.35 -15.37
N LEU A 56 -8.57 -1.44 -14.68
CA LEU A 56 -9.24 -2.73 -14.85
C LEU A 56 -10.73 -2.67 -14.48
N GLN A 57 -11.08 -2.00 -13.38
CA GLN A 57 -12.46 -1.80 -12.95
C GLN A 57 -13.28 -1.03 -13.99
N ALA A 58 -12.73 0.03 -14.58
CA ALA A 58 -13.42 0.80 -15.61
C ALA A 58 -13.70 -0.05 -16.86
N THR A 59 -12.69 -0.76 -17.39
CA THR A 59 -12.87 -1.66 -18.54
C THR A 59 -13.85 -2.79 -18.23
N LEU A 60 -13.78 -3.37 -17.03
CA LEU A 60 -14.66 -4.45 -16.62
C LEU A 60 -16.11 -3.98 -16.46
N TYR A 61 -16.32 -2.80 -15.89
CA TYR A 61 -17.63 -2.17 -15.79
C TYR A 61 -18.25 -1.99 -17.17
N GLU A 62 -17.49 -1.45 -18.13
CA GLU A 62 -17.95 -1.28 -19.52
C GLU A 62 -18.34 -2.61 -20.18
N GLU A 63 -17.61 -3.70 -19.91
CA GLU A 63 -17.95 -5.02 -20.44
C GLU A 63 -19.19 -5.62 -19.78
N ILE A 64 -19.35 -5.47 -18.46
CA ILE A 64 -20.51 -5.99 -17.72
C ILE A 64 -21.77 -5.19 -18.08
N MET A 65 -21.65 -3.88 -18.31
CA MET A 65 -22.76 -3.00 -18.71
C MET A 65 -23.40 -3.40 -20.04
N LYS A 66 -22.69 -4.14 -20.90
CA LYS A 66 -23.25 -4.69 -22.15
C LYS A 66 -24.20 -5.87 -21.89
N ILE A 67 -24.23 -6.42 -20.69
CA ILE A 67 -25.07 -7.57 -20.32
C ILE A 67 -26.45 -7.06 -19.95
N GLU A 68 -27.45 -7.39 -20.77
CA GLU A 68 -28.82 -6.92 -20.55
C GLU A 68 -29.47 -7.50 -19.28
N GLY A 69 -30.18 -6.62 -18.56
CA GLY A 69 -31.02 -6.96 -17.40
C GLY A 69 -30.23 -7.29 -16.13
N LEU A 70 -29.08 -6.63 -15.95
CA LEU A 70 -28.49 -6.36 -14.64
C LEU A 70 -28.93 -4.96 -14.20
N ASP A 71 -29.16 -4.78 -12.91
CA ASP A 71 -29.35 -3.44 -12.32
C ASP A 71 -28.00 -2.79 -11.94
N ASP A 72 -28.04 -1.50 -11.60
CA ASP A 72 -26.84 -0.71 -11.30
C ASP A 72 -26.07 -1.29 -10.11
N ASP A 73 -26.76 -1.75 -9.07
CA ASP A 73 -26.12 -2.33 -7.87
C ASP A 73 -25.39 -3.64 -8.24
N GLN A 74 -26.03 -4.51 -9.03
CA GLN A 74 -25.43 -5.73 -9.55
C GLN A 74 -24.20 -5.44 -10.42
N LEU A 75 -24.23 -4.36 -11.21
CA LEU A 75 -23.10 -3.89 -12.02
C LEU A 75 -21.91 -3.47 -11.16
N TYR A 76 -22.15 -2.64 -10.15
CA TYR A 76 -21.10 -2.18 -9.24
C TYR A 76 -20.50 -3.33 -8.43
N ASP A 77 -21.35 -4.15 -7.81
CA ASP A 77 -20.90 -5.27 -6.97
C ASP A 77 -20.13 -6.31 -7.78
N ALA A 78 -20.62 -6.66 -8.98
CA ALA A 78 -19.94 -7.63 -9.83
C ALA A 78 -18.58 -7.10 -10.30
N THR A 79 -18.51 -5.82 -10.67
CA THR A 79 -17.25 -5.17 -11.07
C THR A 79 -16.24 -5.21 -9.93
N ASN A 80 -16.67 -4.87 -8.71
CA ASN A 80 -15.78 -4.85 -7.54
C ASN A 80 -15.29 -6.26 -7.17
N ILE A 81 -16.18 -7.25 -7.14
CA ILE A 81 -15.82 -8.65 -6.83
C ILE A 81 -14.86 -9.21 -7.88
N LEU A 82 -15.15 -9.00 -9.16
CA LEU A 82 -14.33 -9.55 -10.24
C LEU A 82 -12.99 -8.84 -10.38
N ALA A 83 -12.91 -7.52 -10.20
CA ALA A 83 -11.65 -6.79 -10.25
C ALA A 83 -10.69 -7.18 -9.11
N THR A 84 -11.23 -7.63 -7.98
CA THR A 84 -10.44 -8.06 -6.80
C THR A 84 -10.20 -9.57 -6.75
N ASN A 85 -10.83 -10.36 -7.64
CA ASN A 85 -10.68 -11.81 -7.71
C ASN A 85 -10.27 -12.30 -9.10
N HIS A 86 -8.96 -12.49 -9.31
CA HIS A 86 -8.37 -12.87 -10.59
C HIS A 86 -8.90 -14.20 -11.16
N ASP A 87 -9.20 -15.19 -10.33
CA ASP A 87 -9.73 -16.47 -10.81
C ASP A 87 -11.14 -16.30 -11.38
N MET A 88 -11.98 -15.51 -10.68
CA MET A 88 -13.32 -15.23 -11.15
C MET A 88 -13.33 -14.36 -12.40
N LEU A 89 -12.44 -13.38 -12.48
CA LEU A 89 -12.23 -12.55 -13.66
C LEU A 89 -11.81 -13.41 -14.87
N ARG A 90 -10.88 -14.34 -14.66
CA ARG A 90 -10.43 -15.27 -15.69
C ARG A 90 -11.58 -16.13 -16.21
N VAL A 91 -12.46 -16.62 -15.33
CA VAL A 91 -13.65 -17.36 -15.77
C VAL A 91 -14.57 -16.47 -16.60
N PHE A 92 -14.86 -15.24 -16.15
CA PHE A 92 -15.71 -14.28 -16.86
C PHE A 92 -15.28 -14.06 -18.31
N TYR A 93 -13.98 -13.90 -18.58
CA TYR A 93 -13.47 -13.69 -19.94
C TYR A 93 -13.42 -14.97 -20.80
N ASN A 94 -13.44 -16.15 -20.19
CA ASN A 94 -13.34 -17.42 -20.93
C ASN A 94 -14.69 -18.11 -21.18
N ILE A 95 -15.78 -17.61 -20.61
CA ILE A 95 -17.13 -18.15 -20.86
C ILE A 95 -17.81 -17.43 -22.05
N PRO A 96 -18.66 -18.14 -22.82
CA PRO A 96 -19.49 -17.52 -23.85
C PRO A 96 -20.36 -16.39 -23.30
N ASP A 97 -20.60 -15.35 -24.11
CA ASP A 97 -21.37 -14.16 -23.70
C ASP A 97 -22.76 -14.50 -23.15
N GLN A 98 -23.43 -15.47 -23.77
CA GLN A 98 -24.73 -15.98 -23.32
C GLN A 98 -24.74 -16.55 -21.88
N LEU A 99 -23.58 -16.96 -21.35
CA LEU A 99 -23.45 -17.48 -19.99
C LEU A 99 -22.99 -16.42 -18.99
N LYS A 100 -22.49 -15.25 -19.45
CA LYS A 100 -21.93 -14.21 -18.58
C LYS A 100 -22.94 -13.68 -17.56
N LYS A 101 -24.20 -13.48 -17.97
CA LYS A 101 -25.26 -13.06 -17.05
C LYS A 101 -25.46 -14.03 -15.89
N GLY A 102 -25.65 -15.31 -16.20
CA GLY A 102 -25.84 -16.36 -15.19
C GLY A 102 -24.63 -16.51 -14.28
N TYR A 103 -23.42 -16.31 -14.82
CA TYR A 103 -22.20 -16.29 -14.04
C TYR A 103 -22.16 -15.12 -13.05
N ILE A 104 -22.48 -13.90 -13.48
CA ILE A 104 -22.52 -12.71 -12.62
C ILE A 104 -23.51 -12.89 -11.48
N LEU A 105 -24.75 -13.34 -11.77
CA LEU A 105 -25.75 -13.59 -10.75
C LEU A 105 -25.28 -14.65 -9.73
N LYS A 106 -24.50 -15.64 -10.18
CA LYS A 106 -23.88 -16.64 -9.30
C LYS A 106 -22.74 -16.07 -8.46
N VAL A 107 -21.96 -15.13 -9.00
CA VAL A 107 -20.88 -14.44 -8.27
C VAL A 107 -21.50 -13.57 -7.17
N LEU A 108 -22.51 -12.77 -7.50
CA LEU A 108 -23.20 -11.89 -6.56
C LEU A 108 -23.87 -12.68 -5.42
N SER A 109 -24.51 -13.80 -5.72
CA SER A 109 -25.11 -14.68 -4.69
C SER A 109 -24.12 -15.42 -3.80
N ARG A 110 -22.83 -15.43 -4.15
CA ARG A 110 -21.74 -16.03 -3.34
C ARG A 110 -20.90 -14.99 -2.59
N GLY A 111 -20.94 -13.74 -3.03
CA GLY A 111 -20.21 -12.61 -2.46
C GLY A 111 -20.96 -11.83 -1.38
N ALA A 112 -22.25 -12.15 -1.14
CA ALA A 112 -23.08 -11.63 -0.06
C ALA A 112 -22.96 -12.47 1.23
#